data_AF-A0A1J5ITP7-F1
#
_entry.id   AF-A0A1J5ITP7-F1
#
_cell.length_a   1.000
_cell.length_b   1.000
_cell.length_c   1.000
_cell.angle_alpha   90.00
_cell.angle_beta   90.00
_cell.angle_gamma   90.00
#
_symmetry.space_group_name_H-M   'P 1'
#
loop_
_entity.id
_entity.type
_entity.pdbx_description
1 polymer ?
#
loop_
_entity_poly.entity_id
_entity_poly.type
_entity_poly.pdbx_seq_one_letter_code
_entity_poly.pdbx_strand_id
1 'polypeptide(L)'
;MTKFQDTSLTKSLKIQVIIGLIGVLVFGVYGQWLDAIYGFFIGLVNVLILAISFARANRKAEQDPKGGIQILYLSAVMRFILLAVLFVLGLQAFGLAPMPVVLTFVVMQLAQVFNLKGKQRLTD
;
A
#
# COMPACT_ATOMS: atom_id res chain seq x y z
N MET A 1 10.28 17.33 -14.46
CA MET A 1 9.05 16.48 -14.41
C MET A 1 8.72 15.96 -12.99
N THR A 2 9.26 16.54 -11.92
CA THR A 2 9.12 16.06 -10.53
C THR A 2 7.83 16.53 -9.82
N LYS A 3 7.35 17.74 -10.12
CA LYS A 3 6.27 18.39 -9.34
C LYS A 3 4.91 17.69 -9.39
N PHE A 4 4.59 16.97 -10.47
CA PHE A 4 3.29 16.28 -10.63
C PHE A 4 3.23 14.92 -9.94
N GLN A 5 4.37 14.24 -9.78
CA GLN A 5 4.40 12.90 -9.17
C GLN A 5 4.22 12.99 -7.64
N ASP A 6 4.87 13.97 -7.01
CA ASP A 6 4.85 14.19 -5.56
C ASP A 6 3.44 14.47 -5.04
N THR A 7 2.70 15.39 -5.67
CA THR A 7 1.34 15.75 -5.24
C THR A 7 0.38 14.55 -5.31
N SER A 8 0.58 13.69 -6.32
CA SER A 8 -0.27 12.53 -6.56
C SER A 8 0.00 11.38 -5.58
N LEU A 9 1.23 11.26 -5.07
CA LEU A 9 1.65 10.32 -4.04
C LEU A 9 1.18 10.77 -2.66
N THR A 10 1.35 12.06 -2.32
CA THR A 10 0.88 12.62 -1.05
C THR A 10 -0.64 12.48 -0.90
N LYS A 11 -1.41 12.71 -1.98
CA LYS A 11 -2.86 12.49 -1.97
C LYS A 11 -3.22 11.03 -1.71
N SER A 12 -2.52 10.10 -2.37
CA SER A 12 -2.71 8.65 -2.16
C SER A 12 -2.44 8.27 -0.70
N LEU A 13 -1.31 8.72 -0.15
CA LEU A 13 -0.94 8.44 1.24
C LEU A 13 -1.93 9.04 2.24
N LYS A 14 -2.42 10.27 2.00
CA LYS A 14 -3.47 10.88 2.86
C LYS A 14 -4.73 10.02 2.88
N ILE A 15 -5.20 9.54 1.72
CA ILE A 15 -6.38 8.67 1.63
C ILE A 15 -6.13 7.37 2.40
N GLN A 16 -4.94 6.76 2.23
CA GLN A 16 -4.56 5.53 2.94
C GLN A 16 -4.53 5.71 4.45
N VAL A 17 -3.97 6.82 4.92
CA VAL A 17 -3.94 7.16 6.36
C VAL A 17 -5.35 7.34 6.90
N ILE A 18 -6.21 8.09 6.21
CA ILE A 18 -7.60 8.30 6.65
C ILE A 18 -8.35 6.97 6.74
N ILE A 19 -8.25 6.13 5.71
CA ILE A 19 -8.95 4.84 5.67
C ILE A 19 -8.41 3.87 6.71
N GLY A 20 -7.09 3.83 6.91
CA GLY A 20 -6.47 3.04 7.97
C GLY A 20 -6.92 3.49 9.36
N LEU A 21 -6.96 4.80 9.62
CA LEU A 21 -7.48 5.34 10.88
C LEU A 21 -8.96 5.01 11.09
N ILE A 22 -9.79 5.05 10.05
CA ILE A 22 -11.19 4.61 10.12
C ILE A 22 -11.25 3.12 10.52
N GLY A 23 -10.44 2.26 9.91
CA GLY A 23 -10.35 0.85 10.29
C GLY A 23 -9.97 0.66 11.77
N VAL A 24 -8.95 1.38 12.24
CA VAL A 24 -8.53 1.37 13.65
C VAL A 24 -9.63 1.83 14.58
N LEU A 25 -10.36 2.90 14.24
CA LEU A 25 -11.48 3.38 15.05
C LEU A 25 -12.62 2.37 15.11
N VAL A 26 -13.01 1.80 13.97
CA VAL A 26 -14.09 0.81 13.87
C VAL A 26 -13.79 -0.42 14.75
N PHE A 27 -12.59 -1.00 14.62
CA PHE A 27 -12.20 -2.16 15.43
C PHE A 27 -11.82 -1.78 16.87
N GLY A 28 -11.45 -0.53 17.12
CA GLY A 28 -11.20 0.00 18.45
C GLY A 28 -12.43 0.00 19.35
N VAL A 29 -13.63 0.18 18.78
CA VAL A 29 -14.91 0.04 19.52
C VAL A 29 -15.08 -1.37 20.11
N TYR A 30 -14.48 -2.38 19.47
CA TYR A 30 -14.49 -3.78 19.91
C TYR A 30 -13.25 -4.18 20.72
N GLY A 31 -12.39 -3.22 21.08
CA GLY A 31 -11.13 -3.47 21.80
C GLY A 31 -9.98 -4.02 20.95
N GLN A 32 -10.17 -4.15 19.62
CA GLN A 32 -9.22 -4.76 18.68
C GLN A 32 -8.39 -3.73 17.91
N TRP A 33 -8.08 -2.61 18.56
CA TRP A 33 -7.36 -1.49 17.93
C TRP A 33 -5.92 -1.86 17.55
N LEU A 34 -5.24 -2.69 18.34
CA LEU A 34 -3.88 -3.17 18.04
C LEU A 34 -3.84 -4.04 16.78
N ASP A 35 -4.81 -4.94 16.63
CA ASP A 35 -4.94 -5.81 15.47
C ASP A 35 -5.17 -4.97 14.19
N ALA A 36 -6.06 -3.98 14.27
CA ALA A 36 -6.32 -3.06 13.16
C ALA A 36 -5.12 -2.15 12.85
N ILE A 37 -4.35 -1.71 13.85
CA ILE A 37 -3.11 -0.96 13.64
C ILE A 37 -2.11 -1.79 12.85
N TYR A 38 -2.02 -3.09 13.12
CA TYR A 38 -1.14 -3.97 12.35
C TYR A 38 -1.60 -4.10 10.90
N GLY A 39 -2.89 -4.29 10.65
CA GLY A 39 -3.47 -4.25 9.31
C GLY A 39 -3.20 -2.93 8.57
N PHE A 40 -3.33 -1.82 9.28
CA PHE A 40 -3.01 -0.48 8.78
C PHE A 40 -1.52 -0.36 8.41
N PHE A 41 -0.63 -0.84 9.27
CA PHE A 41 0.81 -0.87 9.04
C PHE A 41 1.16 -1.65 7.75
N ILE A 42 0.61 -2.86 7.58
CA ILE A 42 0.82 -3.67 6.36
C ILE A 42 0.38 -2.86 5.12
N GLY A 43 -0.78 -2.20 5.20
CA GLY A 43 -1.31 -1.39 4.12
C GLY A 43 -0.39 -0.23 3.72
N LEU A 44 0.13 0.50 4.72
CA LEU A 44 1.08 1.60 4.49
C LEU A 44 2.37 1.11 3.85
N VAL A 45 2.97 0.04 4.38
CA VAL A 45 4.21 -0.54 3.86
C VAL A 45 4.04 -0.94 2.40
N ASN A 46 2.92 -1.55 2.03
CA ASN A 46 2.64 -1.94 0.64
C ASN A 46 2.61 -0.75 -0.32
N VAL A 47 1.98 0.35 0.08
CA VAL A 47 1.89 1.58 -0.72
C VAL A 47 3.24 2.29 -0.81
N LEU A 48 4.01 2.32 0.27
CA LEU A 48 5.36 2.90 0.28
C LEU A 48 6.30 2.18 -0.67
N ILE A 49 6.31 0.84 -0.66
CA ILE A 49 7.13 0.05 -1.59
C ILE A 49 6.75 0.37 -3.03
N LEU A 50 5.45 0.45 -3.33
CA LEU A 50 5.00 0.82 -4.66
C LEU A 50 5.52 2.20 -5.08
N ALA A 51 5.39 3.21 -4.20
CA ALA A 51 5.86 4.56 -4.47
C ALA A 51 7.38 4.62 -4.72
N ILE A 52 8.16 3.95 -3.87
CA ILE A 52 9.62 3.88 -4.00
C ILE A 52 10.02 3.14 -5.28
N SER A 53 9.37 2.03 -5.59
CA SER A 53 9.64 1.27 -6.81
C SER A 53 9.33 2.06 -8.07
N PHE A 54 8.22 2.81 -8.11
CA PHE A 54 7.91 3.70 -9.22
C PHE A 54 8.96 4.81 -9.38
N ALA A 55 9.37 5.45 -8.29
CA ALA A 55 10.40 6.49 -8.34
C ALA A 55 11.73 5.94 -8.87
N ARG A 56 12.14 4.74 -8.43
CA ARG A 56 13.34 4.05 -8.92
C ARG A 56 13.22 3.63 -10.38
N ALA A 57 12.07 3.08 -10.77
CA ALA A 57 11.80 2.66 -12.14
C ALA A 57 11.83 3.84 -13.11
N ASN A 58 11.20 4.97 -12.77
CA ASN A 58 11.20 6.17 -13.60
C ASN A 58 12.62 6.69 -13.85
N ARG A 59 13.45 6.78 -12.80
CA ARG A 59 14.85 7.19 -12.93
C ARG A 59 15.65 6.25 -13.83
N LYS A 60 15.42 4.94 -13.75
CA LYS A 60 16.11 3.97 -14.61
C LYS A 60 15.61 4.03 -16.06
N ALA A 61 14.30 4.24 -16.25
CA ALA A 61 13.66 4.30 -17.57
C ALA A 61 14.13 5.46 -18.45
N GLU A 62 14.61 6.56 -17.85
CA GLU A 62 15.19 7.70 -18.59
C GLU A 62 16.41 7.29 -19.44
N GLN A 63 17.17 6.30 -18.99
CA GLN A 63 18.36 5.79 -19.70
C GLN A 63 18.14 4.41 -20.32
N ASP A 64 17.32 3.59 -19.67
CA ASP A 64 17.03 2.21 -20.06
C ASP A 64 15.58 1.86 -19.74
N PRO A 65 14.67 2.02 -20.72
CA PRO A 65 13.25 1.69 -20.56
C PRO A 65 13.01 0.24 -20.14
N LYS A 66 13.84 -0.71 -20.62
CA LYS A 66 13.71 -2.14 -20.26
C LYS A 66 14.06 -2.36 -18.79
N GLY A 67 15.14 -1.74 -18.32
CA GLY A 67 15.53 -1.77 -16.91
C GLY A 67 14.47 -1.17 -15.97
N GLY A 68 13.78 -0.10 -16.40
CA GLY A 68 12.66 0.48 -15.64
C GLY A 68 11.51 -0.51 -15.43
N ILE A 69 11.12 -1.24 -16.47
CA ILE A 69 10.08 -2.28 -16.38
C ILE A 69 10.51 -3.43 -15.47
N GLN A 70 11.78 -3.88 -15.54
CA GLN A 70 12.30 -4.94 -14.67
C GLN A 70 12.20 -4.59 -13.19
N ILE A 71 12.47 -3.32 -12.82
CA ILE A 71 12.32 -2.85 -11.42
C ILE A 71 10.87 -2.96 -10.95
N LEU A 72 9.89 -2.64 -11.81
CA LEU A 72 8.48 -2.76 -11.48
C LEU A 72 8.05 -4.23 -11.33
N TYR A 73 8.57 -5.13 -12.16
CA TYR A 73 8.34 -6.58 -12.01
C TYR A 73 8.90 -7.11 -10.68
N LEU A 74 10.15 -6.76 -10.35
CA LEU A 74 10.76 -7.17 -9.09
C LEU A 74 9.99 -6.61 -7.88
N SER A 75 9.49 -5.38 -7.98
CA SER A 75 8.62 -4.77 -6.97
C SER A 75 7.33 -5.57 -6.73
N ALA A 76 6.72 -6.12 -7.79
CA ALA A 76 5.55 -6.96 -7.64
C ALA A 76 5.87 -8.23 -6.84
N VAL A 77 6.96 -8.92 -7.20
CA VAL A 77 7.41 -10.14 -6.51
C VAL A 77 7.72 -9.87 -5.04
N MET A 78 8.50 -8.81 -4.75
CA MET A 78 8.85 -8.44 -3.37
C MET A 78 7.61 -8.15 -2.52
N ARG A 79 6.58 -7.50 -3.08
CA ARG A 79 5.34 -7.21 -2.34
C ARG A 79 4.58 -8.48 -1.97
N PHE A 80 4.49 -9.48 -2.86
CA PHE A 80 3.85 -10.75 -2.51
C PHE A 80 4.58 -11.48 -1.37
N ILE A 81 5.91 -11.55 -1.45
CA ILE A 81 6.73 -12.17 -0.40
C ILE A 81 6.56 -11.40 0.91
N LEU A 82 6.65 -10.07 0.88
CA LEU A 82 6.52 -9.24 2.07
C LEU A 82 5.15 -9.36 2.73
N LEU A 83 4.07 -9.33 1.94
CA LEU A 83 2.72 -9.49 2.48
C LEU A 83 2.56 -10.86 3.15
N ALA A 84 3.03 -11.93 2.50
CA ALA A 84 3.00 -13.26 3.11
C ALA A 84 3.73 -13.30 4.46
N VAL A 85 4.96 -12.74 4.51
CA VAL A 85 5.75 -12.66 5.75
C VAL A 85 5.02 -11.84 6.81
N LEU A 86 4.53 -10.65 6.48
CA LEU A 86 3.85 -9.78 7.45
C LEU A 86 2.54 -10.40 7.96
N PHE A 87 1.76 -11.06 7.10
CA PHE A 87 0.55 -11.74 7.56
C PHE A 87 0.87 -12.92 8.46
N VAL A 88 1.89 -13.73 8.14
CA VAL A 88 2.33 -14.82 9.02
C VAL A 88 2.81 -14.27 10.36
N LEU A 89 3.61 -13.20 10.37
CA LEU A 89 4.07 -12.57 11.60
C LEU A 89 2.89 -12.04 12.44
N GLY A 90 1.94 -11.33 11.84
CA GLY A 90 0.78 -10.81 12.56
C GLY A 90 -0.14 -11.89 13.11
N LEU A 91 -0.55 -12.83 12.26
CA LEU A 91 -1.60 -13.80 12.60
C LEU A 91 -1.07 -14.99 13.40
N GLN A 92 0.13 -15.49 13.07
CA GLN A 92 0.69 -16.68 13.70
C GLN A 92 1.65 -16.31 14.83
N ALA A 93 2.64 -15.43 14.57
CA ALA A 93 3.67 -15.15 15.57
C ALA A 93 3.17 -14.23 16.69
N PHE A 94 2.36 -13.21 16.36
CA PHE A 94 1.81 -12.27 17.33
C PHE A 94 0.40 -12.62 17.79
N GLY A 95 -0.26 -13.61 17.16
CA GLY A 95 -1.59 -14.08 17.54
C GLY A 95 -2.69 -13.03 17.36
N LEU A 96 -2.51 -12.07 16.46
CA LEU A 96 -3.46 -11.00 16.22
C LEU A 96 -4.75 -11.54 15.58
N ALA A 97 -5.87 -10.89 15.90
CA ALA A 97 -7.16 -11.26 15.37
C ALA A 97 -7.18 -11.12 13.83
N PRO A 98 -7.58 -12.16 13.06
CA PRO A 98 -7.54 -12.10 11.60
C PRO A 98 -8.43 -11.03 11.00
N MET A 99 -9.63 -10.83 11.55
CA MET A 99 -10.62 -9.92 10.99
C MET A 99 -10.14 -8.45 10.97
N PRO A 100 -9.70 -7.85 12.09
CA PRO A 100 -9.19 -6.49 12.08
C PRO A 100 -7.95 -6.31 11.19
N VAL A 101 -7.01 -7.25 11.22
CA VAL A 101 -5.77 -7.19 10.44
C VAL A 101 -6.08 -7.22 8.95
N VAL A 102 -6.82 -8.23 8.49
CA VAL A 102 -7.07 -8.47 7.07
C VAL A 102 -8.03 -7.43 6.52
N LEU A 103 -9.14 -7.12 7.21
CA LEU A 103 -10.13 -6.18 6.68
C LEU A 103 -9.59 -4.76 6.60
N THR A 104 -8.84 -4.30 7.60
CA THR A 104 -8.20 -2.97 7.54
C THR A 104 -7.26 -2.88 6.34
N PHE A 105 -6.42 -3.90 6.14
CA PHE A 105 -5.53 -3.98 4.96
C PHE A 105 -6.30 -4.00 3.63
N VAL A 106 -7.33 -4.85 3.51
CA VAL A 106 -8.08 -5.04 2.25
C VAL A 106 -8.79 -3.75 1.85
N VAL A 107 -9.48 -3.08 2.78
CA VAL A 107 -10.18 -1.82 2.49
C VAL A 107 -9.19 -0.75 2.02
N MET A 108 -8.02 -0.69 2.62
CA MET A 108 -6.92 0.17 2.16
C MET A 108 -6.45 -0.17 0.73
N GLN A 109 -6.31 -1.46 0.38
CA GLN A 109 -5.92 -1.85 -0.99
C GLN A 109 -7.01 -1.51 -2.02
N LEU A 110 -8.29 -1.70 -1.68
CA LEU A 110 -9.40 -1.31 -2.55
C LEU A 110 -9.39 0.20 -2.82
N ALA A 111 -9.18 1.00 -1.78
CA ALA A 111 -9.06 2.45 -1.93
C ALA A 111 -7.91 2.85 -2.85
N GLN A 112 -6.78 2.12 -2.78
CA GLN A 112 -5.66 2.32 -3.70
C GLN A 112 -6.08 2.09 -5.16
N VAL A 113 -6.80 0.99 -5.42
CA VAL A 113 -7.28 0.66 -6.78
C VAL A 113 -8.21 1.74 -7.31
N PHE A 114 -9.14 2.25 -6.49
CA PHE A 114 -10.03 3.35 -6.89
C PHE A 114 -9.27 4.66 -7.16
N ASN A 115 -8.25 4.96 -6.34
CA ASN A 115 -7.40 6.13 -6.55
C ASN A 115 -6.58 6.03 -7.86
N LEU A 116 -6.20 4.82 -8.28
CA LEU A 116 -5.52 4.60 -9.56
C LEU A 116 -6.47 4.72 -10.76
N LYS A 117 -7.69 4.16 -10.68
CA LYS A 117 -8.70 4.26 -11.76
C LYS A 117 -9.09 5.70 -12.06
N GLY A 118 -9.17 6.57 -11.05
CA GLY A 118 -9.46 7.99 -11.23
C GLY A 118 -8.41 8.76 -12.06
N LYS A 119 -7.17 8.25 -12.18
CA LYS A 119 -6.09 8.91 -12.92
C LYS A 119 -6.03 8.52 -14.41
N GLN A 120 -6.67 7.44 -14.83
CA GLN A 120 -6.62 6.98 -16.23
C GLN A 120 -7.53 7.80 -17.17
N ARG A 121 -8.56 8.48 -16.67
CA ARG A 121 -9.58 9.17 -17.49
C ARG A 121 -9.16 10.53 -18.08
N LEU A 122 -7.91 10.95 -17.92
CA LEU A 122 -7.42 12.26 -18.40
C LEU A 122 -6.53 12.15 -19.65
N THR A 123 -6.38 10.95 -20.21
CA THR A 123 -5.55 10.70 -21.40
C THR A 123 -6.35 10.06 -22.55
N ASP A 124 -7.68 10.02 -22.43
CA ASP A 124 -8.60 9.72 -23.52
C ASP A 124 -9.14 11.03 -24.11
#